data_AF-A0A966TED7-F1
#
_entry.id   AF-A0A966TED7-F1
#
_cell.length_a   1.000
_cell.length_b   1.000
_cell.length_c   1.000
_cell.angle_alpha   90.00
_cell.angle_beta   90.00
_cell.angle_gamma   90.00
#
_symmetry.space_group_name_H-M   'P 1'
#
loop_
_entity.id
_entity.type
_entity.pdbx_description
1 polymer ?
#
loop_
_entity_poly.entity_id
_entity_poly.type
_entity_poly.pdbx_seq_one_letter_code
_entity_poly.pdbx_strand_id
1 'polypeptide(L)' 'FSDDGQGMDLKKVDQTKNFGILGMQERIQSLNGSFELISKKNQGTQILISVPT' A
#
# COMPACT_ATOMS: atom_id res chain seq x y z
N PHE A 1 0.52 -9.14 -1.08
CA PHE A 1 1.99 -9.21 -1.26
C PHE A 1 2.65 -8.84 0.06
N SER A 2 3.79 -9.44 0.40
CA SER A 2 4.56 -9.11 1.60
C SER A 2 6.05 -9.21 1.31
N ASP A 3 6.84 -8.32 1.93
CA ASP A 3 8.30 -8.37 1.98
C ASP A 3 8.80 -8.36 3.43
N ASP A 4 10.10 -8.61 3.60
CA ASP A 4 10.83 -8.64 4.88
C ASP A 4 11.87 -7.50 4.99
N GLY A 5 11.65 -6.40 4.28
CA GLY A 5 12.56 -5.24 4.28
C GLY A 5 12.60 -4.46 5.61
N GLN A 6 13.17 -3.26 5.59
CA GLN A 6 13.25 -2.41 6.79
C GLN A 6 11.91 -1.79 7.21
N GLY A 7 10.86 -1.95 6.38
CA GLY A 7 9.60 -1.25 6.53
C GLY A 7 9.70 0.24 6.19
N MET A 8 8.57 0.93 6.28
CA MET A 8 8.42 2.34 5.92
C MET A 8 7.59 3.07 6.98
N ASP A 9 7.93 4.34 7.20
CA ASP A 9 7.14 5.22 8.06
C ASP A 9 5.95 5.77 7.26
N LEU A 10 4.79 5.13 7.44
CA LEU A 10 3.57 5.49 6.71
C LEU A 10 3.14 6.95 6.95
N LYS A 11 3.54 7.58 8.07
CA LYS A 11 3.25 9.00 8.32
C LYS A 11 4.06 9.95 7.43
N LYS A 12 5.17 9.46 6.87
CA LYS A 12 6.05 10.20 5.94
C LYS A 12 5.74 9.90 4.48
N VAL A 13 4.79 8.99 4.22
CA VAL A 13 4.34 8.69 2.86
C VAL A 13 3.41 9.80 2.41
N ASP A 14 4.00 10.78 1.72
CA ASP A 14 3.24 11.81 1.03
C ASP A 14 2.49 11.16 -0.15
N GLN A 15 1.17 11.01 -0.01
CA GLN A 15 0.34 10.41 -1.05
C GLN A 15 0.30 11.23 -2.35
N THR A 16 0.76 12.49 -2.35
CA THR A 16 0.79 13.34 -3.55
C THR A 16 2.07 13.19 -4.38
N LYS A 17 3.13 12.59 -3.82
CA LYS A 17 4.44 12.42 -4.49
C LYS A 17 4.81 10.96 -4.74
N ASN A 18 4.14 10.02 -4.06
CA ASN A 18 4.42 8.60 -4.16
C ASN A 18 3.51 7.92 -5.21
N PHE A 19 3.74 8.23 -6.49
CA PHE A 19 2.90 7.79 -7.61
C PHE A 19 2.72 6.26 -7.70
N GLY A 20 3.68 5.47 -7.22
CA GLY A 20 3.56 4.01 -7.20
C GLY A 20 2.44 3.51 -6.27
N ILE A 21 2.45 3.94 -5.00
CA ILE A 21 1.43 3.55 -4.00
C ILE A 21 0.10 4.22 -4.32
N LEU A 22 0.11 5.51 -4.67
CA LEU A 22 -1.10 6.22 -5.07
C LEU A 22 -1.78 5.53 -6.26
N GLY A 23 -1.03 5.23 -7.32
CA GLY A 23 -1.60 4.59 -8.51
C GLY A 23 -2.12 3.18 -8.25
N MET A 24 -1.51 2.43 -7.32
CA MET A 24 -2.06 1.15 -6.86
C MET A 24 -3.40 1.35 -6.13
N GLN A 25 -3.46 2.31 -5.20
CA GLN A 25 -4.69 2.62 -4.46
C GLN A 25 -5.81 3.09 -5.40
N GLU A 26 -5.54 4.04 -6.29
CA GLU A 26 -6.50 4.56 -7.26
C GLU A 26 -7.05 3.46 -8.17
N ARG A 27 -6.18 2.56 -8.66
CA ARG A 27 -6.59 1.44 -9.51
C ARG A 27 -7.53 0.49 -8.77
N ILE A 28 -7.22 0.12 -7.53
CA ILE A 28 -8.09 -0.76 -6.73
C ILE A 28 -9.41 -0.08 -6.40
N GLN A 29 -9.40 1.23 -6.08
CA GLN A 29 -10.62 2.01 -5.85
C GLN A 29 -11.51 2.06 -7.10
N SER A 30 -10.92 2.19 -8.31
CA SER A 30 -11.67 2.19 -9.57
C SER A 30 -12.40 0.86 -9.85
N LEU A 31 -11.95 -0.22 -9.21
CA LEU A 31 -12.56 -1.54 -9.28
C LEU A 31 -13.53 -1.81 -8.11
N ASN A 32 -13.95 -0.76 -7.37
CA ASN A 32 -14.74 -0.88 -6.14
C ASN A 32 -14.10 -1.81 -5.10
N GLY A 33 -12.77 -1.90 -5.10
CA GLY A 33 -11.98 -2.70 -4.18
C GLY A 33 -11.51 -1.97 -2.94
N SER A 34 -10.85 -2.70 -2.04
CA SER A 34 -10.15 -2.18 -0.87
C SER A 34 -8.64 -2.34 -1.00
N PHE A 35 -7.90 -1.35 -0.49
CA PHE A 35 -6.45 -1.32 -0.47
C PHE A 35 -5.98 -0.99 0.94
N GLU A 36 -5.09 -1.81 1.49
CA GLU A 36 -4.48 -1.60 2.79
C GLU A 36 -2.95 -1.80 2.68
N LEU A 37 -2.22 -0.84 3.25
CA LEU A 37 -0.76 -0.84 3.33
C LEU A 37 -0.34 -0.89 4.79
N ILE A 38 0.29 -1.99 5.17
CA ILE A 38 0.81 -2.20 6.52
C ILE A 38 2.32 -2.21 6.42
N SER A 39 3.01 -1.43 7.25
CA SER A 39 4.46 -1.50 7.30
C SER A 39 4.97 -1.33 8.71
N LYS A 40 6.01 -2.10 9.05
CA LYS A 40 6.58 -2.09 10.38
C LYS A 40 8.09 -2.14 10.31
N LYS A 41 8.71 -1.28 11.12
CA LYS A 41 10.17 -1.15 11.16
C LYS A 41 10.83 -2.51 11.42
N ASN A 42 11.79 -2.87 10.56
CA ASN A 42 12.53 -4.14 10.56
C ASN A 42 11.66 -5.41 10.40
N GLN A 43 10.44 -5.29 9.87
CA GLN A 43 9.55 -6.43 9.59
C GLN A 43 9.01 -6.40 8.15
N GLY A 44 9.42 -5.42 7.36
CA GLY A 44 8.98 -5.24 5.98
C GLY A 44 7.65 -4.53 5.83
N THR A 45 7.08 -4.72 4.64
CA THR A 45 5.83 -4.10 4.20
C THR A 45 4.89 -5.15 3.64
N GLN A 46 3.59 -4.94 3.87
CA GLN A 46 2.53 -5.79 3.39
C GLN A 46 1.47 -4.95 2.66
N ILE A 47 1.04 -5.44 1.51
CA ILE A 47 -0.04 -4.87 0.71
C ILE A 47 -1.17 -5.89 0.64
N LEU A 48 -2.33 -5.50 1.14
CA LEU A 48 -3.58 -6.26 1.06
C LEU A 48 -4.51 -5.56 0.08
N ILE A 49 -5.07 -6.34 -0.85
CA ILE A 49 -6.04 -5.87 -1.83
C ILE A 49 -7.24 -6.81 -1.84
N SER A 50 -8.43 -6.26 -2.03
CA SER A 50 -9.64 -7.01 -2.35
C SER A 50 -10.35 -6.32 -3.48
N VAL A 51 -10.88 -7.08 -4.43
CA VAL A 51 -11.76 -6.56 -5.50
C VAL A 51 -13.03 -7.42 -5.52
N PRO A 52 -14.21 -6.83 -5.76
CA PRO A 52 -15.42 -7.59 -6.00
C PRO A 52 -15.24 -8.54 -7.19
N THR A 53 -15.80 -9.74 -7.05
CA THR A 53 -15.87 -10.77 -8.11
C THR A 53 -17.03 -10.53 -9.06
#